data_AF-A0A3S3L2A2-F1
#
_entry.id   AF-A0A3S3L2A2-F1
#
_cell.length_a   1.000
_cell.length_b   1.000
_cell.length_c   1.000
_cell.angle_alpha   90.00
_cell.angle_beta   90.00
_cell.angle_gamma   90.00
#
_symmetry.space_group_name_H-M   'P 1'
#
loop_
_entity.id
_entity.type
_entity.pdbx_description
1 polymer ?
#
loop_
_entity_poly.entity_id
_entity_poly.type
_entity_poly.pdbx_seq_one_letter_code
_entity_poly.pdbx_strand_id
1 'polypeptide(L)'
;MNTSQKPVEFGKIVETIPNGPGAAAILAAGIGCAAIGVLAFASELSPGLRGLLNFYNPVGPLSGKTTVTIIVWLVAWYGLSRIWQRETVNMRAVNVAALVLLGIGFLLTFPPFWYLFV
;
A
#
# COMPACT_ATOMS: atom_id res chain seq x y z
N MET A 1 -31.13 -36.62 35.14
CA MET A 1 -30.94 -35.70 33.99
C MET A 1 -29.46 -35.73 33.63
N ASN A 2 -29.10 -36.41 32.54
CA ASN A 2 -27.72 -36.70 32.16
C ASN A 2 -27.17 -35.52 31.35
N THR A 3 -26.30 -34.71 31.93
CA THR A 3 -25.59 -33.63 31.25
C THR A 3 -24.50 -34.23 30.37
N SER A 4 -24.83 -34.48 29.10
CA SER A 4 -23.87 -34.83 28.06
C SER A 4 -22.93 -33.63 27.81
N GLN A 5 -21.89 -33.54 28.63
CA GLN A 5 -20.76 -32.65 28.41
C GLN A 5 -19.99 -33.19 27.21
N LYS A 6 -20.09 -32.54 26.05
CA LYS A 6 -19.16 -32.79 24.95
C LYS A 6 -17.75 -32.46 25.47
N PRO A 7 -16.77 -33.39 25.34
CA PRO A 7 -15.43 -33.14 25.84
C PRO A 7 -14.86 -31.90 25.14
N VAL A 8 -14.26 -31.01 25.93
CA VAL A 8 -13.46 -29.89 25.41
C VAL A 8 -12.24 -30.53 24.75
N GLU A 9 -12.19 -30.51 23.41
CA GLU A 9 -11.06 -31.06 22.64
C GLU A 9 -9.79 -30.22 22.87
N PHE A 10 -9.08 -30.51 23.95
CA PHE A 10 -7.71 -30.08 24.19
C PHE A 10 -6.79 -30.76 23.18
N GLY A 11 -6.34 -30.01 22.19
CA GLY A 11 -5.45 -30.53 21.13
C GLY A 11 -5.84 -30.14 19.71
N LYS A 12 -6.83 -29.26 19.50
CA LYS A 12 -7.06 -28.69 18.17
C LYS A 12 -5.84 -27.88 17.76
N ILE A 13 -5.07 -28.40 16.80
CA ILE A 13 -3.99 -27.69 16.12
C ILE A 13 -4.64 -26.39 15.63
N VAL A 14 -4.25 -25.25 16.18
CA VAL A 14 -4.72 -23.96 15.67
C VAL A 14 -4.25 -23.92 14.23
N GLU A 15 -5.19 -24.00 13.29
CA GLU A 15 -4.88 -23.82 11.89
C GLU A 15 -4.35 -22.39 11.74
N THR A 16 -3.03 -22.26 11.77
CA THR A 16 -2.34 -20.99 11.65
C THR A 16 -2.41 -20.56 10.20
N ILE A 17 -3.50 -19.85 9.87
CA ILE A 17 -3.67 -19.20 8.58
C ILE A 17 -2.45 -18.26 8.39
N PRO A 18 -1.63 -18.46 7.33
CA PRO A 18 -0.50 -17.57 7.07
C PRO A 18 -0.96 -16.13 6.92
N ASN A 19 -0.27 -15.20 7.58
CA ASN A 19 -0.61 -13.77 7.55
C ASN A 19 -0.06 -13.04 6.31
N GLY A 20 0.72 -13.71 5.47
CA GLY A 20 1.42 -13.13 4.34
C GLY A 20 0.54 -12.39 3.33
N PRO A 21 -0.61 -12.92 2.87
CA PRO A 21 -1.52 -12.18 1.99
C PRO A 21 -2.04 -10.87 2.61
N GLY A 22 -2.33 -10.86 3.91
CA GLY A 22 -2.78 -9.67 4.63
C GLY A 22 -1.67 -8.64 4.78
N ALA A 23 -0.47 -9.09 5.14
CA ALA A 23 0.72 -8.25 5.19
C ALA A 23 1.08 -7.63 3.83
N ALA A 24 0.94 -8.40 2.75
CA ALA A 24 1.15 -7.93 1.38
C ALA A 24 0.21 -6.76 1.03
N ALA A 25 -1.07 -6.87 1.40
CA ALA A 25 -2.05 -5.79 1.19
C ALA A 25 -1.68 -4.50 1.94
N ILE A 26 -1.24 -4.62 3.19
CA ILE A 26 -0.84 -3.47 4.02
C ILE A 26 0.39 -2.78 3.42
N LEU A 27 1.44 -3.54 3.07
CA LEU A 27 2.64 -2.95 2.51
C LEU A 27 2.38 -2.33 1.13
N ALA A 28 1.58 -3.01 0.29
CA ALA A 28 1.16 -2.47 -0.99
C ALA A 28 0.40 -1.14 -0.84
N ALA A 29 -0.52 -1.03 0.12
CA ALA A 29 -1.20 0.23 0.41
C ALA A 29 -0.21 1.37 0.73
N GLY A 30 0.79 1.10 1.57
CA GLY A 30 1.89 2.05 1.83
C GLY A 30 2.64 2.46 0.55
N ILE A 31 2.98 1.50 -0.32
CA ILE A 31 3.63 1.75 -1.61
C ILE A 31 2.76 2.67 -2.49
N GLY A 32 1.44 2.43 -2.53
CA GLY A 32 0.49 3.30 -3.24
C GLY A 32 0.48 4.73 -2.69
N CYS A 33 0.47 4.90 -1.37
CA CYS A 33 0.57 6.21 -0.74
C CYS A 33 1.87 6.94 -1.09
N ALA A 34 3.02 6.25 -1.06
CA ALA A 34 4.29 6.83 -1.47
C ALA A 34 4.29 7.20 -2.97
N ALA A 35 3.74 6.33 -3.83
CA ALA A 35 3.70 6.55 -5.28
C ALA A 35 2.91 7.82 -5.65
N ILE A 36 1.74 8.04 -5.06
CA ILE A 36 0.96 9.26 -5.35
C ILE A 36 1.68 10.53 -4.88
N GLY A 37 2.34 10.48 -3.71
CA GLY A 37 3.13 11.60 -3.21
C GLY A 37 4.32 11.93 -4.11
N VAL A 38 5.07 10.92 -4.55
CA VAL A 38 6.19 11.08 -5.50
C VAL A 38 5.70 11.67 -6.82
N LEU A 39 4.60 11.15 -7.38
CA LEU A 39 4.03 11.67 -8.63
C LEU A 39 3.49 13.10 -8.48
N ALA A 40 2.92 13.43 -7.32
CA ALA A 40 2.48 14.79 -7.02
C ALA A 40 3.67 15.76 -7.04
N PHE A 41 4.72 15.47 -6.28
CA PHE A 41 5.93 16.30 -6.21
C PHE A 41 6.66 16.38 -7.56
N ALA A 42 6.94 15.24 -8.19
CA ALA A 42 7.70 15.20 -9.44
C ALA A 42 7.00 15.95 -10.59
N SER A 43 5.67 15.92 -10.63
CA SER A 43 4.91 16.67 -11.64
C SER A 43 4.99 18.18 -11.46
N GLU A 44 5.29 18.67 -10.25
CA GLU A 44 5.47 20.09 -9.99
C GLU A 44 6.88 20.53 -10.39
N LEU A 45 7.88 19.65 -10.22
CA LEU A 45 9.25 19.90 -10.65
C LEU A 45 9.42 19.95 -12.18
N SER A 46 8.51 19.33 -12.94
CA SER A 46 8.67 19.17 -14.40
C SER A 46 7.37 19.41 -15.17
N PRO A 47 7.29 20.48 -15.99
CA PRO A 47 6.18 20.71 -16.90
C PRO A 47 5.95 19.56 -17.90
N GLY A 48 7.03 18.89 -18.33
CA GLY A 48 6.96 17.76 -19.24
C GLY A 48 6.27 16.55 -18.60
N LEU A 49 6.65 16.19 -17.37
CA LEU A 49 6.00 15.11 -16.64
C LEU A 49 4.53 15.44 -16.32
N ARG A 50 4.25 16.71 -16.00
CA ARG A 50 2.88 17.20 -15.79
C ARG A 50 2.00 17.00 -17.04
N GLY A 51 2.53 17.30 -18.22
CA GLY A 51 1.87 17.06 -19.50
C GLY A 51 1.67 15.58 -19.79
N LEU A 52 2.68 14.74 -19.56
CA LEU A 52 2.60 13.29 -19.76
C LEU A 52 1.53 12.63 -18.88
N LEU A 53 1.30 13.13 -17.67
CA LEU A 53 0.29 12.61 -16.75
C LEU A 53 -1.12 13.18 -17.01
N ASN A 54 -1.32 14.05 -18.01
CA ASN A 54 -2.64 14.54 -18.37
C ASN A 54 -3.34 13.56 -19.33
N PHE A 55 -3.92 12.50 -18.77
CA PHE A 55 -4.67 11.51 -19.54
C PHE A 55 -6.09 11.98 -19.90
N TYR A 56 -6.64 12.93 -19.14
CA TYR A 56 -7.97 13.49 -19.37
C TYR A 56 -8.00 14.99 -19.06
N ASN A 57 -8.11 15.81 -20.11
CA ASN A 57 -7.99 17.27 -20.03
C ASN A 57 -8.88 17.95 -18.98
N PRO A 58 -10.17 17.58 -18.79
CA PRO A 58 -11.03 18.24 -17.82
C PRO A 58 -10.58 18.09 -16.35
N VAL A 59 -9.84 17.03 -16.02
CA VAL A 59 -9.27 16.83 -14.67
C VAL A 59 -7.76 17.09 -14.62
N GLY A 60 -7.13 17.24 -15.80
CA GLY A 60 -5.72 17.55 -15.95
C GLY A 60 -4.80 16.40 -15.49
N PRO A 61 -3.57 16.73 -15.05
CA PRO A 61 -2.53 15.76 -14.65
C PRO A 61 -2.94 14.83 -13.51
N LEU A 62 -3.98 15.16 -12.75
CA LEU A 62 -4.47 14.32 -11.67
C LEU A 62 -4.94 12.96 -12.17
N SER A 63 -5.52 12.90 -13.37
CA SER A 63 -5.92 11.63 -14.01
C SER A 63 -4.77 10.65 -14.11
N GLY A 64 -3.63 11.06 -14.69
CA GLY A 64 -2.49 10.17 -14.83
C GLY A 64 -1.82 9.84 -13.51
N LYS A 65 -1.74 10.80 -12.58
CA LYS A 65 -1.20 10.53 -11.23
C LYS A 65 -1.95 9.39 -10.55
N THR A 66 -3.29 9.43 -10.53
CA THR A 66 -4.10 8.42 -9.85
C THR A 66 -4.10 7.10 -10.62
N THR A 67 -4.20 7.12 -11.95
CA THR A 67 -4.12 5.89 -12.76
C THR A 67 -2.78 5.17 -12.58
N VAL A 68 -1.66 5.88 -12.70
CA VAL A 68 -0.33 5.29 -12.51
C VAL A 68 -0.17 4.77 -11.07
N THR A 69 -0.65 5.53 -10.07
CA THR A 69 -0.64 5.09 -8.67
C THR A 69 -1.39 3.77 -8.49
N ILE A 70 -2.59 3.64 -9.06
CA ILE A 70 -3.40 2.41 -8.98
C ILE A 70 -2.66 1.24 -9.61
N ILE A 71 -2.03 1.45 -10.77
CA ILE A 71 -1.23 0.41 -11.44
C ILE A 71 -0.06 -0.03 -10.55
N VAL A 72 0.70 0.91 -10.00
CA VAL A 72 1.83 0.62 -9.09
C VAL A 72 1.35 -0.16 -7.86
N TRP A 73 0.26 0.28 -7.25
CA TRP A 73 -0.36 -0.40 -6.10
C TRP A 73 -0.78 -1.83 -6.44
N LEU A 74 -1.47 -2.05 -7.57
CA LEU A 74 -1.90 -3.37 -8.01
C LEU A 74 -0.74 -4.31 -8.31
N VAL A 75 0.30 -3.82 -9.00
CA VAL A 75 1.50 -4.61 -9.31
C VAL A 75 2.24 -4.98 -8.02
N ALA A 76 2.40 -4.04 -7.10
CA ALA A 76 3.02 -4.30 -5.80
C ALA A 76 2.22 -5.32 -4.99
N TRP A 77 0.90 -5.15 -4.89
CA TRP A 77 0.03 -6.06 -4.17
C TRP A 77 0.06 -7.46 -4.78
N TYR A 78 -0.10 -7.57 -6.10
CA TYR A 78 -0.07 -8.86 -6.78
C TYR A 78 1.29 -9.56 -6.59
N GLY A 79 2.39 -8.84 -6.76
CA GLY A 79 3.74 -9.37 -6.55
C GLY A 79 3.94 -9.88 -5.11
N LEU A 80 3.69 -9.03 -4.11
CA LEU A 80 3.87 -9.41 -2.70
C LEU A 80 2.92 -10.52 -2.28
N SER A 81 1.66 -10.49 -2.73
CA SER A 81 0.66 -11.50 -2.40
C SER A 81 1.07 -12.88 -2.93
N ARG A 82 1.69 -12.95 -4.12
CA ARG A 82 2.21 -14.20 -4.67
C ARG A 82 3.47 -14.69 -3.95
N ILE A 83 4.37 -13.78 -3.57
CA ILE A 83 5.61 -14.12 -2.85
C ILE A 83 5.30 -14.59 -1.42
N TRP A 84 4.37 -13.93 -0.73
CA TRP A 84 4.05 -14.22 0.68
C TRP A 84 2.82 -15.11 0.86
N GLN A 85 2.28 -15.72 -0.20
CA GLN A 85 1.01 -16.46 -0.14
C GLN A 85 0.99 -17.55 0.95
N ARG A 86 2.15 -18.17 1.21
CA ARG A 86 2.30 -19.28 2.16
C ARG A 86 3.20 -18.93 3.35
N GLU A 87 3.57 -17.67 3.48
CA GLU A 87 4.55 -17.21 4.46
C GLU A 87 3.86 -16.57 5.67
N THR A 88 4.46 -16.76 6.85
CA THR A 88 4.15 -16.00 8.06
C THR A 88 5.20 -14.92 8.24
N VAL A 89 4.84 -13.68 7.89
CA VAL A 89 5.77 -12.54 7.92
C VAL A 89 5.64 -11.74 9.22
N ASN A 90 6.69 -10.99 9.52
CA ASN A 90 6.73 -10.10 10.68
C ASN A 90 5.82 -8.88 10.46
N MET A 91 4.60 -8.93 11.01
CA MET A 91 3.61 -7.85 10.91
C MET A 91 4.09 -6.51 11.47
N ARG A 92 4.95 -6.49 12.50
CA ARG A 92 5.46 -5.24 13.05
C ARG A 92 6.34 -4.51 12.04
N ALA A 93 7.24 -5.24 11.37
CA ALA A 93 8.09 -4.67 10.35
C ALA A 93 7.27 -4.15 9.15
N VAL A 94 6.27 -4.92 8.71
CA VAL A 94 5.35 -4.56 7.63
C VAL A 94 4.59 -3.28 7.95
N ASN A 95 3.99 -3.20 9.14
CA ASN A 95 3.24 -2.02 9.56
C ASN A 95 4.14 -0.78 9.67
N VAL A 96 5.34 -0.91 10.22
CA VAL A 96 6.29 0.20 10.29
C VAL A 96 6.67 0.67 8.89
N ALA A 97 7.00 -0.26 7.98
CA ALA A 97 7.32 0.09 6.60
C ALA A 97 6.14 0.79 5.89
N ALA A 98 4.92 0.27 6.06
CA ALA A 98 3.72 0.87 5.48
C ALA A 98 3.45 2.28 6.03
N LEU A 99 3.62 2.49 7.35
CA LEU A 99 3.47 3.80 7.99
C LEU A 99 4.54 4.79 7.55
N VAL A 100 5.78 4.34 7.36
CA VAL A 100 6.86 5.19 6.83
C VAL A 100 6.54 5.61 5.39
N LEU A 101 6.13 4.67 4.55
CA LEU A 101 5.74 4.96 3.16
C LEU A 101 4.52 5.90 3.11
N LEU A 102 3.54 5.70 4.00
CA LEU A 102 2.42 6.62 4.18
C LEU A 102 2.89 8.02 4.56
N GLY A 103 3.77 8.13 5.57
CA GLY A 103 4.33 9.40 6.03
C GLY A 103 5.10 10.14 4.94
N ILE A 104 5.91 9.41 4.14
CA ILE A 104 6.62 9.96 2.98
C ILE A 104 5.62 10.44 1.92
N GLY A 105 4.65 9.61 1.56
CA GLY A 105 3.62 9.96 0.58
C GLY A 105 2.82 11.19 0.98
N PHE A 106 2.45 11.26 2.26
CA PHE A 106 1.79 12.42 2.86
C PHE A 106 2.69 13.65 2.73
N LEU A 107 3.92 13.62 3.25
CA LEU A 107 4.87 14.74 3.21
C LEU A 107 5.08 15.28 1.78
N LEU A 108 5.28 14.39 0.81
CA LEU A 108 5.48 14.75 -0.60
C LEU A 108 4.23 15.33 -1.28
N THR A 109 3.06 15.22 -0.66
CA THR A 109 1.82 15.81 -1.19
C THR A 109 1.61 17.25 -0.68
N PHE A 110 2.35 17.70 0.34
CA PHE A 110 2.18 19.05 0.91
C PHE A 110 2.99 20.12 0.15
N PRO A 111 2.34 21.18 -0.35
CA PRO A 111 3.05 22.29 -1.03
C PRO A 111 4.15 22.97 -0.21
N PRO A 112 4.02 23.16 1.13
CA PRO A 112 5.12 23.69 1.94
C PRO A 112 6.45 22.94 1.79
N PHE A 113 6.40 21.62 1.58
CA PHE A 113 7.60 20.82 1.34
C PHE A 113 8.20 21.11 -0.04
N TRP A 114 7.38 21.41 -1.03
CA TRP A 114 7.83 21.68 -2.40
C TRP A 114 8.64 22.96 -2.49
N TYR A 115 8.28 24.01 -1.74
CA TYR A 115 9.02 25.28 -1.70
C TYR A 115 10.47 25.16 -1.18
N LEU A 116 10.84 24.02 -0.57
CA LEU A 116 12.23 23.75 -0.22
C LEU A 116 13.09 23.40 -1.45
N PHE A 117 12.46 23.05 -2.58
CA PHE A 117 13.10 22.49 -3.76
C PHE A 117 12.64 23.12 -5.09
N VAL A 118 11.58 23.94 -5.09
CA VAL A 118 11.01 24.69 -6.23
C VAL A 118 11.14 26.18 -5.96
#